data_AF-A0A8X6F753-F1
#
_entry.id   AF-A0A8X6F753-F1
#
_cell.length_a   1.000
_cell.length_b   1.000
_cell.length_c   1.000
_cell.angle_alpha   90.00
_cell.angle_beta   90.00
_cell.angle_gamma   90.00
#
_symmetry.space_group_name_H-M   'P 1'
#
loop_
_entity.id
_entity.type
_entity.pdbx_description
1 polymer ?
#
loop_
_entity_poly.entity_id
_entity_poly.type
_entity_poly.pdbx_seq_one_letter_code
_entity_poly.pdbx_strand_id
1 'polypeptide(L)'
;MLSEKDNALKEVNSRLEKEKFIPGNIRDDTIMKALTSFTIKEFFCIYRFLQIEDDLSVDNKRRSIDRYFMFLVKLRTGISNEFLSVSFGISDSTVSRDFNLVTDVLHDKLKLQGMSSQPKMR
;
A
#
# COMPACT_ATOMS: atom_id res chain seq x y z
N MET A 1 13.23 26.83 -27.91
CA MET A 1 12.23 25.80 -28.26
C MET A 1 12.43 24.66 -27.28
N LEU A 2 11.47 24.40 -26.38
CA LEU A 2 11.47 23.14 -25.62
C LEU A 2 11.43 22.01 -26.65
N SER A 3 12.33 21.04 -26.52
CA SER A 3 12.46 19.99 -27.53
C SER A 3 11.15 19.19 -27.57
N GLU A 4 10.75 18.67 -28.73
CA GLU A 4 9.52 17.86 -28.87
C GLU A 4 9.43 16.73 -27.83
N LYS A 5 10.59 16.26 -27.34
CA LYS A 5 10.71 15.28 -26.25
C LYS A 5 10.19 15.78 -24.90
N ASP A 6 10.41 17.05 -24.56
CA ASP A 6 9.96 17.63 -23.29
C ASP A 6 8.43 17.80 -23.25
N ASN A 7 7.82 18.09 -24.40
CA ASN A 7 6.37 18.17 -24.52
C ASN A 7 5.72 16.78 -24.45
N ALA A 8 6.29 15.79 -25.13
CA ALA A 8 5.82 14.41 -25.03
C ALA A 8 5.94 13.86 -23.61
N LEU A 9 7.03 14.15 -22.90
CA LEU A 9 7.22 13.73 -21.51
C LEU A 9 6.19 14.38 -20.57
N LYS A 10 5.90 15.68 -20.77
CA LYS A 10 4.84 16.38 -20.03
C LYS A 10 3.47 15.79 -20.29
N GLU A 11 3.16 15.45 -21.54
CA GLU A 11 1.89 14.83 -21.91
C GLU A 11 1.73 13.46 -21.24
N VAL A 12 2.77 12.60 -21.31
CA VAL A 12 2.79 11.30 -20.65
C VAL A 12 2.63 11.44 -19.14
N ASN A 13 3.38 12.35 -18.50
CA ASN A 13 3.24 12.61 -17.06
C ASN A 13 1.83 13.09 -16.70
N SER A 14 1.24 13.97 -17.50
CA SER A 14 -0.12 14.48 -17.26
C SER A 14 -1.19 13.39 -17.37
N ARG A 15 -0.98 12.39 -18.23
CA ARG A 15 -1.86 11.21 -18.34
C ARG A 15 -1.65 10.27 -17.17
N LEU A 16 -0.40 10.00 -16.81
CA LEU A 16 -0.03 9.16 -15.68
C LEU A 16 -0.58 9.71 -14.35
N GLU A 17 -0.55 11.03 -14.16
CA GLU A 17 -1.13 11.68 -12.98
C GLU A 17 -2.64 11.52 -12.87
N LYS A 18 -3.35 11.44 -14.01
CA LYS A 18 -4.79 11.17 -14.07
C LYS A 18 -5.11 9.69 -13.87
N GLU A 19 -4.17 8.80 -14.16
CA GLU A 19 -4.31 7.34 -14.07
C GLU A 19 -3.68 6.75 -12.79
N LYS A 20 -3.33 7.58 -11.80
CA LYS A 20 -2.76 7.10 -10.53
C LYS A 20 -3.64 6.01 -9.94
N PHE A 21 -3.00 4.92 -9.53
CA PHE A 21 -3.69 3.80 -8.95
C PHE A 21 -4.25 4.16 -7.57
N ILE A 22 -5.57 4.01 -7.39
CA ILE A 22 -6.26 4.27 -6.14
C ILE A 22 -6.90 2.95 -5.67
N PRO A 23 -6.36 2.31 -4.62
CA PRO A 23 -6.90 1.07 -4.07
C PRO A 23 -8.40 1.11 -3.78
N GLY A 24 -8.88 2.25 -3.25
CA GLY A 24 -10.31 2.46 -2.95
C GLY A 24 -11.25 2.45 -4.17
N ASN A 25 -10.72 2.51 -5.40
CA ASN A 25 -11.53 2.42 -6.63
C ASN A 25 -11.72 0.97 -7.13
N ILE A 26 -11.03 0.00 -6.54
CA ILE A 26 -11.21 -1.42 -6.89
C ILE A 26 -12.56 -1.89 -6.36
N ARG A 27 -13.46 -2.24 -7.28
CA ARG A 27 -14.79 -2.78 -6.95
C ARG A 27 -14.97 -4.24 -7.39
N ASP A 28 -13.95 -4.81 -8.03
CA ASP A 28 -13.95 -6.19 -8.52
C ASP A 28 -13.08 -7.07 -7.60
N ASP A 29 -13.71 -8.08 -7.01
CA ASP A 29 -13.04 -9.06 -6.14
C ASP A 29 -11.97 -9.87 -6.89
N THR A 30 -12.11 -10.06 -8.20
CA THR A 30 -11.13 -10.77 -9.03
C THR A 30 -9.82 -10.00 -9.06
N ILE A 31 -9.89 -8.69 -9.30
CA ILE A 31 -8.73 -7.79 -9.29
C ILE A 31 -8.15 -7.70 -7.88
N MET A 32 -9.00 -7.55 -6.86
CA MET A 32 -8.58 -7.48 -5.47
C MET A 32 -7.79 -8.73 -5.05
N LYS A 33 -8.29 -9.92 -5.41
CA LYS A 33 -7.63 -11.20 -5.13
C LYS A 33 -6.33 -11.36 -5.89
N ALA A 34 -6.29 -10.97 -7.16
CA ALA A 34 -5.07 -11.06 -7.95
C ALA A 34 -3.93 -10.23 -7.31
N LEU A 35 -4.28 -9.05 -6.78
CA LEU A 35 -3.32 -8.12 -6.19
C LEU A 35 -2.96 -8.43 -4.73
N THR A 36 -3.93 -8.88 -3.92
CA THR A 36 -3.75 -9.00 -2.46
C THR A 36 -3.99 -10.40 -1.89
N SER A 37 -4.50 -11.33 -2.71
CA SER A 37 -5.06 -12.65 -2.31
C SER A 37 -6.38 -12.61 -1.53
N PHE A 38 -6.93 -11.42 -1.28
CA PHE A 38 -8.17 -11.25 -0.52
C PHE A 38 -9.31 -10.75 -1.41
N THR A 39 -10.54 -11.13 -1.07
CA THR A 39 -11.72 -10.35 -1.47
C THR A 39 -11.65 -8.95 -0.87
N ILE A 40 -12.42 -8.02 -1.42
CA ILE A 40 -12.58 -6.67 -0.87
C ILE A 40 -13.03 -6.74 0.59
N LYS A 41 -13.99 -7.62 0.89
CA LYS A 41 -14.52 -7.79 2.25
C LYS A 41 -13.44 -8.29 3.22
N GLU A 42 -12.69 -9.31 2.85
CA GLU A 42 -11.60 -9.85 3.68
C GLU A 42 -10.51 -8.82 3.90
N PHE A 43 -10.09 -8.09 2.86
CA PHE A 43 -9.09 -7.04 2.97
C PHE A 43 -9.50 -5.98 4.00
N PHE A 44 -10.71 -5.42 3.89
CA PHE A 44 -11.20 -4.42 4.84
C PHE A 44 -11.39 -5.01 6.24
N CYS A 45 -11.81 -6.28 6.34
CA CYS A 45 -11.96 -6.95 7.61
C CYS A 45 -10.61 -7.10 8.34
N ILE A 46 -9.56 -7.54 7.62
CA ILE A 46 -8.21 -7.70 8.16
C ILE A 46 -7.63 -6.33 8.53
N TYR A 47 -7.73 -5.34 7.63
CA TYR A 47 -7.24 -3.98 7.88
C TYR A 47 -7.85 -3.39 9.17
N ARG A 48 -9.16 -3.54 9.38
CA ARG A 48 -9.85 -3.09 10.60
C ARG A 48 -9.48 -3.92 11.82
N PHE A 49 -9.36 -5.24 11.68
CA PHE A 49 -8.96 -6.13 12.77
C PHE A 49 -7.59 -5.76 13.34
N LEU A 50 -6.65 -5.40 12.46
CA LEU A 50 -5.29 -5.02 12.85
C LEU A 50 -5.23 -3.63 13.53
N GLN A 51 -6.25 -2.79 13.37
CA GLN A 51 -6.32 -1.43 13.93
C GLN A 51 -5.04 -0.62 13.66
N ILE A 52 -4.59 -0.62 12.40
CA ILE A 52 -3.32 0.00 11.95
C ILE A 52 -3.53 1.38 11.30
N GLU A 53 -4.76 1.87 11.27
CA GLU A 53 -5.09 3.12 10.56
C GLU A 53 -4.34 4.32 11.13
N ASP A 54 -4.36 4.48 12.46
CA ASP A 54 -3.68 5.58 13.14
C ASP A 54 -2.16 5.43 13.10
N ASP A 55 -1.67 4.20 13.28
CA ASP A 55 -0.22 3.90 13.29
C ASP A 55 0.45 4.19 11.93
N LEU A 56 -0.30 4.06 10.84
CA LEU A 56 0.19 4.34 9.48
C LEU A 56 -0.04 5.79 9.03
N SER A 57 -0.70 6.62 9.84
CA SER A 57 -1.00 8.02 9.54
C SER A 57 0.16 8.95 9.92
N VAL A 58 1.35 8.70 9.38
CA VAL A 58 2.60 9.41 9.76
C VAL A 58 2.75 10.77 9.06
N ASP A 59 2.30 10.89 7.81
CA ASP A 59 2.20 12.16 7.10
C ASP A 59 0.85 12.22 6.36
N ASN A 60 0.08 13.30 6.56
CA ASN A 60 -1.26 13.54 5.98
C ASN A 60 -1.30 13.54 4.43
N LYS A 61 -0.19 13.16 3.79
CA LYS A 61 -0.02 13.06 2.34
C LYS A 61 -0.56 11.75 1.77
N ARG A 62 -0.65 10.67 2.56
CA ARG A 62 -1.07 9.36 2.04
C ARG A 62 -1.90 8.58 3.05
N ARG A 63 -3.01 8.01 2.56
CA ARG A 63 -3.95 7.25 3.39
C ARG A 63 -3.31 5.94 3.83
N SER A 64 -3.52 5.58 5.09
CA SER A 64 -3.06 4.33 5.72
C SER A 64 -3.45 3.08 4.91
N ILE A 65 -4.68 3.07 4.38
CA ILE A 65 -5.18 1.99 3.51
C ILE A 65 -4.35 1.83 2.23
N ASP A 66 -3.86 2.93 1.64
CA ASP A 66 -3.07 2.86 0.40
C ASP A 66 -1.65 2.31 0.67
N ARG A 67 -1.11 2.56 1.87
CA ARG A 67 0.15 1.96 2.34
C ARG A 67 0.01 0.47 2.55
N TYR A 68 -1.02 0.09 3.31
CA TYR A 68 -1.30 -1.31 3.59
C TYR A 68 -1.57 -2.10 2.30
N PHE A 69 -2.37 -1.54 1.38
CA PHE A 69 -2.63 -2.16 0.09
C PHE A 69 -1.34 -2.35 -0.73
N MET A 70 -0.52 -1.31 -0.86
CA MET A 70 0.75 -1.39 -1.60
C MET A 70 1.71 -2.42 -0.99
N PHE A 71 1.76 -2.50 0.33
CA PHE A 71 2.52 -3.52 1.06
C PHE A 71 2.06 -4.93 0.68
N LEU A 72 0.75 -5.21 0.69
CA LEU A 72 0.22 -6.52 0.29
C LEU A 72 0.52 -6.85 -1.18
N VAL A 73 0.37 -5.88 -2.09
CA VAL A 73 0.70 -6.07 -3.50
C VAL A 73 2.16 -6.47 -3.66
N LYS A 74 3.07 -5.74 -3.02
CA LYS A 74 4.49 -6.02 -3.07
C LYS A 74 4.81 -7.41 -2.52
N LEU A 75 4.29 -7.75 -1.34
CA LEU A 75 4.48 -9.07 -0.74
C LEU A 75 3.95 -10.19 -1.63
N ARG A 76 2.78 -10.01 -2.23
CA ARG A 76 2.11 -11.06 -2.98
C ARG A 76 2.73 -11.31 -4.34
N THR A 77 3.13 -10.25 -5.02
CA THR A 77 3.55 -10.28 -6.43
C THR A 77 5.06 -10.27 -6.61
N GLY A 78 5.82 -9.79 -5.61
CA GLY A 78 7.25 -9.57 -5.73
C GLY A 78 7.63 -8.46 -6.70
N ILE A 79 6.67 -7.61 -7.10
CA ILE A 79 6.90 -6.54 -8.06
C ILE A 79 7.88 -5.50 -7.50
N SER A 80 8.67 -4.89 -8.39
CA SER A 80 9.76 -4.00 -7.99
C SER A 80 9.24 -2.67 -7.42
N ASN A 81 10.10 -2.00 -6.66
CA ASN A 81 9.77 -0.67 -6.13
C ASN A 81 9.56 0.35 -7.27
N GLU A 82 10.34 0.25 -8.34
CA GLU A 82 10.26 1.17 -9.47
C GLU A 82 8.87 1.10 -10.10
N PHE A 83 8.35 -0.11 -10.30
CA PHE A 83 7.01 -0.29 -10.87
C PHE A 83 5.91 0.24 -9.94
N LEU A 84 6.03 0.00 -8.63
CA LEU A 84 5.08 0.54 -7.64
C LEU A 84 5.16 2.06 -7.55
N SER A 85 6.36 2.63 -7.68
CA SER A 85 6.58 4.08 -7.66
C SER A 85 5.81 4.76 -8.78
N VAL A 86 5.87 4.20 -9.99
CA VAL A 86 5.11 4.66 -11.16
C VAL A 86 3.60 4.45 -10.94
N SER A 87 3.19 3.26 -10.50
CA SER A 87 1.77 2.90 -10.34
C SER A 87 1.04 3.78 -9.31
N PHE A 88 1.70 4.07 -8.19
CA PHE A 88 1.13 4.87 -7.11
C PHE A 88 1.49 6.36 -7.21
N GLY A 89 2.30 6.75 -8.21
CA GLY A 89 2.74 8.14 -8.39
C GLY A 89 3.53 8.69 -7.19
N ILE A 90 4.43 7.88 -6.64
CA ILE A 90 5.31 8.19 -5.50
C ILE A 90 6.77 7.89 -5.85
N SER A 91 7.74 8.33 -5.04
CA SER A 91 9.14 7.98 -5.27
C SER A 91 9.45 6.54 -4.85
N ASP A 92 10.47 5.94 -5.46
CA ASP A 92 11.01 4.63 -5.07
C ASP A 92 11.39 4.56 -3.57
N SER A 93 12.02 5.63 -3.08
CA SER A 93 12.34 5.79 -1.65
C SER A 93 11.09 5.83 -0.77
N THR A 94 9.98 6.37 -1.26
CA THR A 94 8.70 6.37 -0.55
C THR A 94 8.11 4.96 -0.50
N VAL A 95 8.22 4.17 -1.58
CA VAL A 95 7.80 2.76 -1.58
C VAL A 95 8.55 1.98 -0.50
N SER A 96 9.87 2.14 -0.44
CA SER A 96 10.71 1.49 0.58
C SER A 96 10.35 1.92 2.00
N ARG A 97 10.18 3.24 2.21
CA ARG A 97 9.80 3.80 3.51
C ARG A 97 8.44 3.27 3.99
N ASP A 98 7.44 3.27 3.11
CA ASP A 98 6.11 2.75 3.43
C ASP A 98 6.13 1.25 3.70
N PHE A 99 6.92 0.49 2.95
CA PHE A 99 7.05 -0.96 3.16
C PHE A 99 7.62 -1.28 4.54
N ASN A 100 8.69 -0.58 4.94
CA ASN A 100 9.29 -0.75 6.26
C ASN A 100 8.33 -0.32 7.36
N LEU A 101 7.69 0.85 7.22
CA LEU A 101 6.69 1.33 8.18
C LEU A 101 5.58 0.32 8.42
N VAL A 102 4.98 -0.22 7.35
CA VAL A 102 3.92 -1.22 7.47
C VAL A 102 4.47 -2.52 8.08
N THR A 103 5.68 -2.93 7.72
CA THR A 103 6.34 -4.11 8.32
C THR A 103 6.49 -3.96 9.83
N ASP A 104 7.02 -2.83 10.30
CA ASP A 104 7.26 -2.55 11.71
C ASP A 104 5.93 -2.52 12.49
N VAL A 105 4.93 -1.79 11.98
CA VAL A 105 3.60 -1.71 12.59
C VAL A 105 2.95 -3.09 12.69
N LEU A 106 2.99 -3.89 11.62
CA LEU A 106 2.39 -5.23 11.64
C LEU A 106 3.13 -6.17 12.58
N HIS A 107 4.45 -6.14 12.58
CA HIS A 107 5.26 -6.94 13.48
C HIS A 107 4.96 -6.62 14.95
N ASP A 108 4.81 -5.35 15.30
CA ASP A 108 4.46 -4.92 16.66
C ASP A 108 3.04 -5.35 17.04
N LYS A 109 2.06 -5.16 16.15
CA LYS A 109 0.67 -5.63 16.38
C LYS A 109 0.60 -7.14 16.59
N LEU A 110 1.30 -7.91 15.76
CA LEU A 110 1.29 -9.38 15.84
C LEU A 110 2.02 -9.88 17.10
N LYS A 111 3.11 -9.24 17.51
CA LYS A 111 3.78 -9.55 18.79
C LYS A 111 2.88 -9.30 19.99
N LEU A 112 2.19 -8.16 20.02
CA LEU A 112 1.28 -7.81 21.12
C LEU A 112 0.08 -8.77 21.20
N GLN A 113 -0.44 -9.24 20.07
CA GLN A 113 -1.48 -10.28 20.03
C GLN A 113 -0.97 -11.66 20.47
N GLY A 114 0.29 -11.99 20.18
CA GLY A 114 0.92 -13.21 20.70
C GLY A 114 1.14 -13.19 22.22
N MET A 115 1.46 -12.02 22.79
CA MET A 115 1.65 -11.83 24.23
C MET A 115 0.34 -11.79 25.03
N SER A 116 -0.76 -11.30 24.46
CA SER A 116 -2.08 -11.33 25.12
C SER A 116 -2.71 -12.72 25.17
N SER A 117 -2.18 -13.68 24.40
CA SER A 117 -2.67 -15.06 24.29
C SER A 117 -1.95 -16.05 25.22
N GLN A 118 -0.93 -15.62 25.98
CA GLN A 118 -0.31 -16.50 26.98
C GLN A 118 -1.20 -16.59 28.23
N PRO A 119 -1.69 -17.78 28.62
CA PRO A 119 -2.42 -17.93 29.87
C PRO A 119 -1.46 -17.58 31.00
N LYS A 120 -1.86 -16.64 31.86
CA LYS A 120 -1.19 -16.40 33.13
C LYS A 120 -1.21 -17.71 33.92
N MET A 121 -0.09 -18.44 33.90
CA MET A 121 0.10 -19.56 34.83
C MET A 121 0.09 -18.95 36.23
N ARG A 122 -0.96 -19.29 36.99
CA ARG A 122 -1.05 -19.06 38.43
C ARG A 122 -0.13 -20.02 39.16
#